data_AF-A0AB73K6N2-F1
#
_entry.id   AF-A0AB73K6N2-F1
#
_cell.length_a   1.000
_cell.length_b   1.000
_cell.length_c   1.000
_cell.angle_alpha   90.00
_cell.angle_beta   90.00
_cell.angle_gamma   90.00
#
_symmetry.space_group_name_H-M   'P 1'
#
loop_
_entity.id
_entity.type
_entity.pdbx_description
1 polymer ?
#
loop_
_entity_poly.entity_id
_entity_poly.type
_entity_poly.pdbx_seq_one_letter_code
_entity_poly.pdbx_strand_id
1 'polypeptide(L)'
;ESWGELQKLKYLDVGKSKVTQLNSTIGNMTSLIKLEANENQLTDLPKSIFKNKLEYIDLSHNYLQKVPKELEEIKSLKTVYFYNNRISEVEGLLPYNITYYDLSKQTITLPLFTYKGEDVEISLPQLFLYNRTKNDFSQKPTTILYLRGERVSGNLPISEKGVVTIPKNLLSTIKKGDDLYLYQEKYTQNNTYMGDNYLRFSQVNLELPKVPEKEYQALVDIYNQLNGSNWSGSYQWKKWDITENNLHEIPWSGVTVENGHVTGLSLYYF
;
A
#
# COMPACT_ATOMS: atom_id res chain seq x y z
N GLU A 1 -4.78 -34.63 -10.81
CA GLU A 1 -3.57 -34.76 -11.65
C GLU A 1 -3.85 -35.02 -13.14
N SER A 2 -5.12 -35.03 -13.59
CA SER A 2 -5.48 -35.43 -14.97
C SER A 2 -5.83 -34.28 -15.92
N TRP A 3 -5.67 -33.01 -15.51
CA TRP A 3 -6.00 -31.85 -16.35
C TRP A 3 -5.22 -31.88 -17.67
N GLY A 4 -3.94 -32.24 -17.61
CA GLY A 4 -3.06 -32.36 -18.77
C GLY A 4 -3.49 -33.35 -19.85
N GLU A 5 -4.41 -34.28 -19.56
CA GLU A 5 -4.94 -35.22 -20.56
C GLU A 5 -5.87 -34.55 -21.57
N LEU A 6 -6.36 -33.34 -21.27
CA LEU A 6 -7.18 -32.53 -22.16
C LEU A 6 -6.35 -31.83 -23.24
N GLN A 7 -5.50 -32.57 -23.96
CA GLN A 7 -4.51 -32.05 -24.92
C GLN A 7 -5.14 -31.29 -26.11
N LYS A 8 -6.42 -31.55 -26.41
CA LYS A 8 -7.19 -30.89 -27.48
C LYS A 8 -7.95 -29.64 -27.00
N LEU A 9 -7.97 -29.37 -25.70
CA LEU A 9 -8.67 -28.22 -25.13
C LEU A 9 -8.00 -26.92 -25.59
N LYS A 10 -8.78 -26.02 -26.19
CA LYS A 10 -8.29 -24.71 -26.67
C LYS A 10 -8.59 -23.58 -25.70
N TYR A 11 -9.64 -23.75 -24.90
CA TYR A 11 -10.17 -22.75 -23.99
C TYR A 11 -10.45 -23.41 -22.65
N LEU A 12 -9.93 -22.81 -21.58
CA LEU A 12 -10.23 -23.19 -20.20
C LEU A 12 -10.76 -21.96 -19.48
N ASP A 13 -11.96 -22.09 -18.91
CA ASP A 13 -12.59 -21.10 -18.06
C ASP A 13 -12.86 -21.72 -16.70
N VAL A 14 -12.23 -21.13 -15.69
CA VAL A 14 -12.41 -21.46 -14.28
C VAL A 14 -12.70 -20.19 -13.49
N GLY A 15 -13.21 -19.14 -14.13
CA GLY A 15 -13.55 -17.89 -13.48
C GLY A 15 -14.59 -18.10 -12.37
N LYS A 16 -14.54 -17.27 -11.32
CA LYS A 16 -15.53 -17.30 -10.21
C LYS A 16 -15.72 -18.66 -9.54
N SER A 17 -14.69 -19.52 -9.58
CA SER A 17 -14.80 -20.92 -9.16
C SER A 17 -14.10 -21.21 -7.82
N LYS A 18 -13.68 -20.17 -7.09
CA LYS A 18 -12.95 -20.27 -5.81
C LYS A 18 -11.67 -21.11 -5.91
N VAL A 19 -11.01 -21.07 -7.08
CA VAL A 19 -9.78 -21.81 -7.33
C VAL A 19 -8.65 -21.20 -6.50
N THR A 20 -7.99 -22.02 -5.69
CA THR A 20 -6.80 -21.61 -4.91
C THR A 20 -5.51 -21.92 -5.65
N GLN A 21 -5.51 -22.96 -6.50
CA GLN A 21 -4.36 -23.36 -7.33
C GLN A 21 -4.85 -23.98 -8.65
N LEU A 22 -4.18 -23.62 -9.76
CA LEU A 22 -4.34 -24.35 -11.03
C LEU A 22 -3.55 -25.66 -10.97
N ASN A 23 -4.03 -26.68 -11.69
CA ASN A 23 -3.34 -27.97 -11.69
C ASN A 23 -1.94 -27.88 -12.32
N SER A 24 -0.94 -28.50 -11.70
CA SER A 24 0.45 -28.51 -12.16
C SER A 24 0.66 -29.13 -13.55
N THR A 25 -0.28 -29.92 -14.06
CA THR A 25 -0.23 -30.54 -15.39
C THR A 25 -0.82 -29.67 -16.51
N ILE A 26 -1.27 -28.44 -16.23
CA ILE A 26 -1.87 -27.53 -17.24
C ILE A 26 -0.95 -27.27 -18.44
N GLY A 27 0.37 -27.32 -18.27
CA GLY A 27 1.34 -27.23 -19.36
C GLY A 27 1.30 -28.37 -20.38
N ASN A 28 0.59 -29.47 -20.09
CA ASN A 28 0.39 -30.56 -21.03
C ASN A 28 -0.84 -30.34 -21.93
N MET A 29 -1.67 -29.33 -21.67
CA MET A 29 -2.78 -28.94 -22.56
C MET A 29 -2.25 -28.20 -23.79
N THR A 30 -1.53 -28.90 -24.66
CA THR A 30 -0.74 -28.30 -25.76
C THR A 30 -1.53 -27.48 -26.77
N SER A 31 -2.85 -27.67 -26.86
CA SER A 31 -3.75 -26.87 -27.71
C SER A 31 -4.31 -25.62 -27.03
N LEU A 32 -4.02 -25.38 -25.75
CA LEU A 32 -4.61 -24.30 -24.96
C LEU A 32 -4.08 -22.95 -25.42
N ILE A 33 -4.99 -22.08 -25.86
CA ILE A 33 -4.69 -20.73 -26.35
C ILE A 33 -5.34 -19.63 -25.51
N LYS A 34 -6.37 -19.97 -24.73
CA LYS A 34 -7.11 -19.01 -23.90
C LYS A 34 -7.38 -19.59 -22.51
N LEU A 35 -6.99 -18.84 -21.48
CA LEU A 35 -7.26 -19.14 -20.08
C LEU A 35 -8.02 -17.98 -19.44
N GLU A 36 -9.18 -18.27 -18.86
CA GLU A 36 -9.92 -17.38 -17.95
C GLU A 36 -9.90 -17.99 -16.55
N ALA A 37 -9.27 -17.30 -15.61
CA ALA A 37 -9.16 -17.71 -14.21
C ALA A 37 -9.36 -16.52 -13.25
N ASN A 38 -10.13 -15.52 -13.69
CA ASN A 38 -10.47 -14.34 -12.92
C ASN A 38 -11.39 -14.64 -11.74
N GLU A 39 -11.41 -13.74 -10.75
CA GLU A 39 -12.29 -13.82 -9.58
C GLU A 39 -12.12 -15.14 -8.80
N ASN A 40 -10.86 -15.47 -8.50
CA ASN A 40 -10.46 -16.66 -7.77
C ASN A 40 -9.57 -16.28 -6.57
N GLN A 41 -8.88 -17.26 -6.00
CA GLN A 41 -8.02 -17.10 -4.82
C GLN A 41 -6.57 -17.50 -5.14
N LEU A 42 -6.15 -17.37 -6.41
CA LEU A 42 -4.82 -17.74 -6.85
C LEU A 42 -3.78 -16.81 -6.22
N THR A 43 -2.78 -17.40 -5.58
CA THR A 43 -1.61 -16.67 -5.06
C THR A 43 -0.37 -16.85 -5.93
N ASP A 44 -0.36 -17.89 -6.77
CA ASP A 44 0.72 -18.20 -7.71
C ASP A 44 0.17 -19.00 -8.92
N LEU A 45 1.00 -19.16 -9.95
CA LEU A 45 0.72 -19.95 -11.14
C LEU A 45 1.66 -21.15 -11.24
N PRO A 46 1.18 -22.33 -11.68
CA PRO A 46 2.06 -23.46 -11.91
C PRO A 46 3.04 -23.14 -13.06
N LYS A 47 4.35 -23.28 -12.83
CA LYS A 47 5.40 -23.01 -13.84
C LYS A 47 5.18 -23.69 -15.20
N SER A 48 4.45 -24.80 -15.23
CA SER A 48 4.14 -25.51 -16.48
C SER A 48 3.20 -24.72 -17.40
N ILE A 49 2.40 -23.78 -16.90
CA ILE A 49 1.46 -22.99 -17.69
C ILE A 49 2.16 -22.20 -18.80
N PHE A 50 3.39 -21.75 -18.54
CA PHE A 50 4.20 -20.95 -19.47
C PHE A 50 4.73 -21.76 -20.67
N LYS A 51 4.55 -23.09 -20.67
CA LYS A 51 4.84 -23.96 -21.83
C LYS A 51 3.78 -23.88 -22.92
N ASN A 52 2.57 -23.44 -22.59
CA ASN A 52 1.46 -23.34 -23.53
C ASN A 52 1.61 -22.11 -24.43
N LYS A 53 1.05 -22.18 -25.64
CA LYS A 53 1.02 -21.05 -26.58
C LYS A 53 -0.21 -20.17 -26.34
N LEU A 54 -0.35 -19.68 -25.10
CA LEU A 54 -1.46 -18.82 -24.72
C LEU A 54 -1.41 -17.51 -25.50
N GLU A 55 -2.55 -17.09 -26.02
CA GLU A 55 -2.76 -15.78 -26.65
C GLU A 55 -3.50 -14.83 -25.71
N TYR A 56 -4.31 -15.39 -24.80
CA TYR A 56 -5.14 -14.65 -23.84
C TYR A 56 -5.09 -15.29 -22.45
N ILE A 57 -4.87 -14.47 -21.43
CA ILE A 57 -4.87 -14.87 -20.02
C ILE A 57 -5.65 -13.82 -19.20
N ASP A 58 -6.69 -14.23 -18.49
CA ASP A 58 -7.33 -13.38 -17.47
C ASP A 58 -7.09 -13.96 -16.07
N LEU A 59 -6.34 -13.20 -15.25
CA LEU A 59 -6.00 -13.49 -13.87
C LEU A 59 -6.44 -12.36 -12.93
N SER A 60 -7.34 -11.51 -13.39
CA SER A 60 -7.87 -10.41 -12.60
C SER A 60 -8.60 -10.89 -11.35
N HIS A 61 -8.71 -10.03 -10.33
CA HIS A 61 -9.40 -10.38 -9.07
C HIS A 61 -8.87 -11.66 -8.43
N ASN A 62 -7.55 -11.72 -8.21
CA ASN A 62 -6.88 -12.80 -7.50
C ASN A 62 -5.97 -12.22 -6.40
N TYR A 63 -5.06 -13.01 -5.85
CA TYR A 63 -4.11 -12.60 -4.81
C TYR A 63 -2.65 -12.78 -5.27
N LEU A 64 -2.39 -12.68 -6.57
CA LEU A 64 -1.04 -12.76 -7.13
C LEU A 64 -0.19 -11.62 -6.59
N GLN A 65 1.05 -11.95 -6.19
CA GLN A 65 1.99 -10.98 -5.61
C GLN A 65 3.08 -10.55 -6.59
N LYS A 66 3.21 -11.25 -7.71
CA LYS A 66 4.22 -10.99 -8.71
C LYS A 66 3.74 -11.27 -10.12
N VAL A 67 4.33 -10.56 -11.07
CA VAL A 67 4.33 -10.98 -12.47
C VAL A 67 5.56 -11.90 -12.66
N PRO A 68 5.37 -13.19 -13.00
CA PRO A 68 6.46 -14.13 -13.15
C PRO A 68 7.25 -13.84 -14.43
N LYS A 69 8.57 -14.00 -14.38
CA LYS A 69 9.46 -13.76 -15.53
C LYS A 69 9.16 -14.65 -16.72
N GLU A 70 8.63 -15.85 -16.47
CA GLU A 70 8.27 -16.83 -17.49
C GLU A 70 7.16 -16.32 -18.42
N LEU A 71 6.43 -15.26 -18.04
CA LEU A 71 5.47 -14.61 -18.92
C LEU A 71 6.13 -14.00 -20.17
N GLU A 72 7.39 -13.55 -20.07
CA GLU A 72 8.20 -13.09 -21.21
C GLU A 72 8.37 -14.16 -22.29
N GLU A 73 8.38 -15.44 -21.88
CA GLU A 73 8.66 -16.56 -22.75
C GLU A 73 7.46 -16.95 -23.64
N ILE A 74 6.24 -16.51 -23.27
CA ILE A 74 5.01 -16.77 -24.03
C ILE A 74 4.90 -15.78 -25.20
N LYS A 75 5.70 -16.00 -26.25
CA LYS A 75 5.72 -15.14 -27.46
C LYS A 75 4.40 -15.06 -28.23
N SER A 76 3.44 -15.95 -27.96
CA SER A 76 2.10 -15.91 -28.54
C SER A 76 1.14 -14.96 -27.81
N LEU A 77 1.49 -14.52 -26.60
CA LEU A 77 0.58 -13.77 -25.73
C LEU A 77 0.28 -12.38 -26.33
N LYS A 78 -1.00 -12.05 -26.44
CA LYS A 78 -1.49 -10.77 -26.98
C LYS A 78 -2.23 -9.95 -25.94
N THR A 79 -2.87 -10.62 -24.98
CA THR A 79 -3.73 -10.00 -23.98
C THR A 79 -3.52 -10.65 -22.63
N VAL A 80 -3.30 -9.84 -21.60
CA VAL A 80 -3.33 -10.32 -20.22
C VAL A 80 -3.96 -9.30 -19.26
N TYR A 81 -4.74 -9.82 -18.33
CA TYR A 81 -5.38 -9.06 -17.27
C TYR A 81 -4.84 -9.50 -15.91
N PHE A 82 -4.24 -8.57 -15.19
CA PHE A 82 -3.79 -8.72 -13.79
C PHE A 82 -4.48 -7.73 -12.85
N TYR A 83 -5.49 -6.99 -13.34
CA TYR A 83 -6.11 -5.94 -12.55
C TYR A 83 -6.72 -6.51 -11.26
N ASN A 84 -6.66 -5.74 -10.18
CA ASN A 84 -7.16 -6.16 -8.87
C ASN A 84 -6.47 -7.43 -8.32
N ASN A 85 -5.15 -7.34 -8.14
CA ASN A 85 -4.32 -8.34 -7.46
C ASN A 85 -3.53 -7.67 -6.30
N ARG A 86 -2.47 -8.32 -5.82
CA ARG A 86 -1.54 -7.81 -4.80
C ARG A 86 -0.13 -7.72 -5.34
N ILE A 87 0.01 -7.51 -6.64
CA ILE A 87 1.32 -7.51 -7.30
C ILE A 87 2.12 -6.36 -6.69
N SER A 88 3.36 -6.63 -6.30
CA SER A 88 4.32 -5.66 -5.74
C SER A 88 5.74 -5.90 -6.23
N GLU A 89 5.90 -6.89 -7.11
CA GLU A 89 7.15 -7.29 -7.71
C GLU A 89 6.89 -7.70 -9.16
N VAL A 90 7.83 -7.38 -10.04
CA VAL A 90 7.78 -7.82 -11.42
C VAL A 90 9.13 -8.47 -11.73
N GLU A 91 9.14 -9.81 -11.69
CA GLU A 91 10.36 -10.63 -11.84
C GLU A 91 10.83 -10.69 -13.30
N GLY A 92 9.97 -10.33 -14.26
CA GLY A 92 10.33 -10.16 -15.66
C GLY A 92 9.36 -9.26 -16.42
N LEU A 93 9.73 -8.93 -17.64
CA LEU A 93 9.08 -8.03 -18.57
C LEU A 93 7.82 -8.64 -19.20
N LEU A 94 7.16 -7.86 -20.04
CA LEU A 94 6.08 -8.37 -20.88
C LEU A 94 6.60 -8.70 -22.29
N PRO A 95 6.01 -9.70 -22.97
CA PRO A 95 6.29 -9.94 -24.38
C PRO A 95 6.06 -8.67 -25.23
N TYR A 96 6.99 -8.38 -26.15
CA TYR A 96 6.93 -7.20 -27.01
C TYR A 96 5.69 -7.16 -27.92
N ASN A 97 5.11 -8.32 -28.25
CA ASN A 97 3.93 -8.45 -29.10
C ASN A 97 2.60 -8.27 -28.34
N ILE A 98 2.64 -8.04 -27.02
CA ILE A 98 1.43 -7.86 -26.23
C ILE A 98 0.72 -6.57 -26.65
N THR A 99 -0.58 -6.69 -26.95
CA THR A 99 -1.42 -5.60 -27.48
C THR A 99 -2.31 -4.96 -26.43
N TYR A 100 -2.58 -5.69 -25.35
CA TYR A 100 -3.39 -5.23 -24.23
C TYR A 100 -2.83 -5.79 -22.93
N TYR A 101 -2.66 -4.91 -21.94
CA TYR A 101 -2.15 -5.29 -20.63
C TYR A 101 -2.74 -4.42 -19.53
N ASP A 102 -3.34 -5.03 -18.50
CA ASP A 102 -3.89 -4.31 -17.35
C ASP A 102 -3.26 -4.79 -16.03
N LEU A 103 -2.46 -3.92 -15.41
CA LEU A 103 -1.88 -4.08 -14.08
C LEU A 103 -2.48 -3.16 -13.04
N SER A 104 -3.59 -2.48 -13.35
CA SER A 104 -4.16 -1.50 -12.43
C SER A 104 -4.75 -2.13 -11.17
N LYS A 105 -5.05 -1.31 -10.16
CA LYS A 105 -5.80 -1.74 -8.95
C LYS A 105 -5.07 -2.75 -8.08
N GLN A 106 -3.76 -2.67 -7.96
CA GLN A 106 -3.03 -3.49 -7.00
C GLN A 106 -3.24 -2.97 -5.57
N THR A 107 -3.57 -3.87 -4.65
CA THR A 107 -3.60 -3.56 -3.21
C THR A 107 -2.42 -4.21 -2.53
N ILE A 108 -1.45 -3.39 -2.12
CA ILE A 108 -0.18 -3.81 -1.55
C ILE A 108 -0.16 -3.47 -0.07
N THR A 109 0.24 -4.42 0.76
CA THR A 109 0.44 -4.19 2.18
C THR A 109 1.89 -3.79 2.43
N LEU A 110 2.09 -2.56 2.94
CA LEU A 110 3.36 -2.07 3.44
C LEU A 110 3.57 -2.51 4.89
N PRO A 111 4.82 -2.60 5.37
CA PRO A 111 5.12 -2.94 6.76
C PRO A 111 4.56 -1.92 7.76
N LEU A 112 4.80 -2.15 9.06
CA LEU A 112 4.41 -1.21 10.12
C LEU A 112 4.96 0.19 9.83
N PHE A 113 4.10 1.20 9.92
CA PHE A 113 4.50 2.61 9.86
C PHE A 113 4.78 3.12 11.27
N THR A 114 6.01 3.56 11.54
CA THR A 114 6.40 4.15 12.83
C THR A 114 6.71 5.64 12.65
N TYR A 115 5.92 6.50 13.26
CA TYR A 115 6.13 7.94 13.24
C TYR A 115 6.84 8.44 14.49
N LYS A 116 7.89 9.24 14.30
CA LYS A 116 8.78 9.75 15.37
C LYS A 116 8.75 11.28 15.51
N GLY A 117 7.82 11.96 14.84
CA GLY A 117 7.76 13.43 14.82
C GLY A 117 8.51 14.08 13.63
N GLU A 118 9.25 13.31 12.83
CA GLU A 118 10.03 13.83 11.71
C GLU A 118 9.50 13.35 10.36
N ASP A 119 10.01 13.94 9.27
CA ASP A 119 9.71 13.51 7.91
C ASP A 119 10.03 12.01 7.75
N VAL A 120 9.15 11.28 7.08
CA VAL A 120 9.26 9.82 6.96
C VAL A 120 9.58 9.44 5.53
N GLU A 121 10.73 8.81 5.33
CA GLU A 121 11.10 8.21 4.05
C GLU A 121 10.59 6.78 3.98
N ILE A 122 9.84 6.46 2.93
CA ILE A 122 9.28 5.14 2.71
C ILE A 122 9.86 4.59 1.41
N SER A 123 10.63 3.51 1.53
CA SER A 123 11.01 2.67 0.39
C SER A 123 9.79 1.88 -0.06
N LEU A 124 9.34 2.15 -1.28
CA LEU A 124 8.18 1.48 -1.83
C LEU A 124 8.59 0.21 -2.58
N PRO A 125 7.73 -0.82 -2.59
CA PRO A 125 7.94 -1.98 -3.42
C PRO A 125 7.92 -1.61 -4.90
N GLN A 126 8.36 -2.53 -5.74
CA GLN A 126 8.36 -2.32 -7.18
C GLN A 126 6.92 -2.29 -7.68
N LEU A 127 6.37 -1.10 -7.87
CA LEU A 127 5.28 -0.83 -8.79
C LEU A 127 5.19 0.66 -9.07
N PHE A 128 6.08 1.06 -9.96
CA PHE A 128 6.10 2.36 -10.60
C PHE A 128 5.93 2.15 -12.09
N LEU A 129 5.36 3.13 -12.79
CA LEU A 129 4.83 3.00 -14.14
C LEU A 129 5.78 2.21 -15.06
N TYR A 130 5.27 1.11 -15.61
CA TYR A 130 6.04 0.28 -16.53
C TYR A 130 6.10 0.99 -17.88
N ASN A 131 7.29 1.44 -18.24
CA ASN A 131 7.56 2.11 -19.49
C ASN A 131 7.56 1.09 -20.62
N ARG A 132 6.48 1.04 -21.40
CA ARG A 132 6.36 0.09 -22.52
C ARG A 132 7.39 0.32 -23.62
N THR A 133 7.76 1.56 -23.88
CA THR A 133 8.73 1.88 -24.94
C THR A 133 10.12 1.33 -24.62
N LYS A 134 10.52 1.38 -23.33
CA LYS A 134 11.82 0.85 -22.87
C LYS A 134 11.74 -0.59 -22.34
N ASN A 135 10.53 -1.08 -22.11
CA ASN A 135 10.26 -2.35 -21.43
C ASN A 135 10.90 -2.38 -20.02
N ASP A 136 10.77 -1.30 -19.24
CA ASP A 136 11.41 -1.15 -17.93
C ASP A 136 10.53 -0.36 -16.92
N PHE A 137 11.04 -0.12 -15.70
CA PHE A 137 10.37 0.65 -14.64
C PHE A 137 10.93 2.07 -14.51
N SER A 138 11.39 2.66 -15.62
CA SER A 138 12.02 3.98 -15.60
C SER A 138 11.02 5.10 -15.33
N GLN A 139 9.73 4.89 -15.64
CA GLN A 139 8.71 5.92 -15.47
C GLN A 139 8.28 5.97 -14.00
N LYS A 140 8.51 7.11 -13.34
CA LYS A 140 8.18 7.30 -11.93
C LYS A 140 6.85 8.04 -11.79
N PRO A 141 5.86 7.48 -11.09
CA PRO A 141 4.61 8.16 -10.79
C PRO A 141 4.80 9.10 -9.59
N THR A 142 3.74 9.83 -9.29
CA THR A 142 3.51 10.42 -7.97
C THR A 142 2.57 9.55 -7.15
N THR A 143 2.56 9.75 -5.84
CA THR A 143 1.58 9.15 -4.93
C THR A 143 0.86 10.22 -4.14
N ILE A 144 -0.28 9.88 -3.57
CA ILE A 144 -1.09 10.75 -2.72
C ILE A 144 -1.25 10.04 -1.39
N LEU A 145 -0.98 10.75 -0.29
CA LEU A 145 -1.18 10.25 1.06
C LEU A 145 -2.64 10.41 1.46
N TYR A 146 -3.19 9.33 1.99
CA TYR A 146 -4.51 9.30 2.59
C TYR A 146 -4.40 8.87 4.05
N LEU A 147 -5.20 9.51 4.90
CA LEU A 147 -5.32 9.22 6.32
C LEU A 147 -6.81 9.10 6.65
N ARG A 148 -7.22 7.94 7.19
CA ARG A 148 -8.62 7.65 7.53
C ARG A 148 -9.59 7.82 6.34
N GLY A 149 -9.13 7.49 5.14
CA GLY A 149 -9.91 7.64 3.90
C GLY A 149 -9.90 9.05 3.29
N GLU A 150 -9.33 10.04 3.97
CA GLU A 150 -9.25 11.41 3.48
C GLU A 150 -7.90 11.71 2.83
N ARG A 151 -7.91 12.45 1.72
CA ARG A 151 -6.70 12.92 1.06
C ARG A 151 -6.03 13.99 1.92
N VAL A 152 -4.82 13.74 2.39
CA VAL A 152 -4.08 14.69 3.25
C VAL A 152 -2.88 15.33 2.56
N SER A 153 -2.51 14.87 1.36
CA SER A 153 -1.40 15.47 0.59
C SER A 153 -1.77 15.87 -0.84
N GLY A 154 -0.98 16.77 -1.41
CA GLY A 154 -0.82 16.86 -2.86
C GLY A 154 -0.10 15.63 -3.45
N ASN A 155 0.38 15.75 -4.68
CA ASN A 155 1.15 14.69 -5.32
C ASN A 155 2.57 14.65 -4.73
N LEU A 156 2.89 13.57 -4.02
CA LEU A 156 4.21 13.29 -3.49
C LEU A 156 5.06 12.61 -4.57
N PRO A 157 6.23 13.19 -4.93
CA PRO A 157 7.12 12.60 -5.91
C PRO A 157 7.81 11.36 -5.35
N ILE A 158 8.16 10.45 -6.24
CA ILE A 158 8.97 9.27 -5.92
C ILE A 158 10.35 9.49 -6.52
N SER A 159 11.38 9.38 -5.68
CA SER A 159 12.78 9.50 -6.10
C SER A 159 13.19 8.37 -7.05
N GLU A 160 14.34 8.52 -7.70
CA GLU A 160 14.91 7.49 -8.59
C GLU A 160 15.11 6.15 -7.87
N LYS A 161 15.40 6.19 -6.56
CA LYS A 161 15.58 5.03 -5.69
C LYS A 161 14.27 4.37 -5.25
N GLY A 162 13.11 4.89 -5.69
CA GLY A 162 11.80 4.36 -5.29
C GLY A 162 11.37 4.78 -3.89
N VAL A 163 11.97 5.83 -3.34
CA VAL A 163 11.62 6.37 -2.02
C VAL A 163 10.67 7.54 -2.17
N VAL A 164 9.59 7.55 -1.38
CA VAL A 164 8.71 8.71 -1.17
C VAL A 164 8.98 9.31 0.21
N THR A 165 9.07 10.63 0.28
CA THR A 165 9.17 11.36 1.55
C THR A 165 7.80 11.89 1.94
N ILE A 166 7.34 11.55 3.14
CA ILE A 166 6.11 12.07 3.75
C ILE A 166 6.50 13.19 4.74
N PRO A 167 6.18 14.45 4.44
CA PRO A 167 6.47 15.56 5.35
C PRO A 167 5.70 15.46 6.68
N LYS A 168 6.37 15.78 7.79
CA LYS A 168 5.82 15.66 9.15
C LYS A 168 4.55 16.49 9.37
N ASN A 169 4.42 17.64 8.72
CA ASN A 169 3.25 18.50 8.86
C ASN A 169 1.96 17.82 8.39
N LEU A 170 2.06 16.86 7.45
CA LEU A 170 0.92 16.05 6.98
C LEU A 170 0.50 14.98 7.98
N LEU A 171 1.35 14.67 8.96
CA LEU A 171 1.16 13.64 9.97
C LEU A 171 0.77 14.22 11.34
N SER A 172 0.57 15.52 11.45
CA SER A 172 0.26 16.21 12.72
C SER A 172 -0.97 15.67 13.47
N THR A 173 -1.93 15.06 12.77
CA THR A 173 -3.17 14.52 13.36
C THR A 173 -3.23 12.99 13.42
N ILE A 174 -2.11 12.33 13.10
CA ILE A 174 -2.03 10.87 13.04
C ILE A 174 -2.11 10.25 14.45
N LYS A 175 -2.81 9.14 14.56
CA LYS A 175 -2.99 8.38 15.79
C LYS A 175 -2.54 6.94 15.60
N LYS A 176 -2.14 6.30 16.70
CA LYS A 176 -1.86 4.86 16.71
C LYS A 176 -3.09 4.08 16.22
N GLY A 177 -2.90 3.20 15.24
CA GLY A 177 -3.96 2.40 14.63
C GLY A 177 -4.76 3.10 13.52
N ASP A 178 -4.42 4.33 13.13
CA ASP A 178 -5.07 4.98 11.98
C ASP A 178 -4.82 4.19 10.68
N ASP A 179 -5.81 4.22 9.76
CA ASP A 179 -5.64 3.76 8.39
C ASP A 179 -4.83 4.79 7.60
N LEU A 180 -3.59 4.42 7.25
CA LEU A 180 -2.66 5.25 6.47
C LEU A 180 -2.29 4.50 5.20
N TYR A 181 -2.40 5.17 4.05
CA TYR A 181 -2.01 4.57 2.79
C TYR A 181 -1.59 5.59 1.75
N LEU A 182 -0.79 5.12 0.79
CA LEU A 182 -0.43 5.86 -0.41
C LEU A 182 -1.28 5.36 -1.57
N TYR A 183 -1.79 6.28 -2.37
CA TYR A 183 -2.53 6.00 -3.58
C TYR A 183 -1.72 6.45 -4.80
N GLN A 184 -1.54 5.56 -5.77
CA GLN A 184 -0.95 5.88 -7.07
C GLN A 184 -2.07 6.09 -8.09
N GLU A 185 -2.09 7.23 -8.76
CA GLU A 185 -3.09 7.52 -9.78
C GLU A 185 -3.02 6.57 -10.98
N LYS A 186 -4.16 6.42 -11.66
CA LYS A 186 -4.28 5.61 -12.86
C LYS A 186 -3.48 6.23 -14.01
N TYR A 187 -2.80 5.36 -14.75
CA TYR A 187 -2.11 5.68 -15.98
C TYR A 187 -2.64 4.81 -17.12
N THR A 188 -2.95 5.45 -18.25
CA THR A 188 -3.47 4.77 -19.44
C THR A 188 -2.75 5.25 -20.68
N GLN A 189 -2.13 4.33 -21.42
CA GLN A 189 -1.51 4.63 -22.72
C GLN A 189 -1.54 3.39 -23.60
N ASN A 190 -1.94 3.52 -24.88
CA ASN A 190 -1.85 2.45 -25.88
C ASN A 190 -2.31 1.06 -25.36
N ASN A 191 -3.55 0.98 -24.85
CA ASN A 191 -4.13 -0.25 -24.27
C ASN A 191 -3.34 -0.87 -23.10
N THR A 192 -2.47 -0.07 -22.47
CA THR A 192 -1.78 -0.40 -21.23
C THR A 192 -2.43 0.38 -20.10
N TYR A 193 -2.88 -0.34 -19.06
CA TYR A 193 -3.54 0.21 -17.89
C TYR A 193 -2.70 -0.12 -16.66
N MET A 194 -2.26 0.89 -15.93
CA MET A 194 -1.38 0.76 -14.76
C MET A 194 -1.77 1.78 -13.69
N GLY A 195 -1.25 1.64 -12.48
CA GLY A 195 -1.61 2.54 -11.37
C GLY A 195 -3.01 2.23 -10.82
N ASP A 196 -3.70 3.22 -10.28
CA ASP A 196 -4.89 3.00 -9.43
C ASP A 196 -4.55 2.08 -8.24
N ASN A 197 -3.31 2.15 -7.74
CA ASN A 197 -2.77 1.23 -6.75
C ASN A 197 -2.91 1.80 -5.34
N TYR A 198 -3.20 0.92 -4.39
CA TYR A 198 -3.32 1.25 -2.96
C TYR A 198 -2.19 0.57 -2.21
N LEU A 199 -1.29 1.35 -1.61
CA LEU A 199 -0.20 0.87 -0.78
C LEU A 199 -0.53 1.19 0.67
N ARG A 200 -1.14 0.22 1.36
CA ARG A 200 -1.68 0.39 2.72
C ARG A 200 -0.70 -0.11 3.76
N PHE A 201 -0.38 0.72 4.75
CA PHE A 201 0.45 0.26 5.88
C PHE A 201 -0.33 -0.74 6.73
N SER A 202 0.32 -1.84 7.13
CA SER A 202 -0.29 -2.88 7.96
C SER A 202 -0.83 -2.34 9.29
N GLN A 203 -0.14 -1.37 9.86
CA GLN A 203 -0.51 -0.67 11.08
C GLN A 203 0.25 0.66 11.18
N VAL A 204 -0.29 1.59 11.96
CA VAL A 204 0.38 2.82 12.39
C VAL A 204 0.75 2.74 13.87
N ASN A 205 2.01 3.00 14.19
CA ASN A 205 2.52 3.18 15.55
C ASN A 205 3.18 4.55 15.70
N LEU A 206 3.15 5.09 16.93
CA LEU A 206 3.77 6.36 17.29
C LEU A 206 4.88 6.12 18.31
N GLU A 207 6.05 6.66 18.04
CA GLU A 207 7.22 6.71 18.92
C GLU A 207 7.66 8.17 19.07
N LEU A 208 6.71 9.02 19.49
CA LEU A 208 6.97 10.45 19.68
C LEU A 208 7.92 10.66 20.88
N PRO A 209 8.86 11.62 20.79
CA PRO A 209 9.74 11.93 21.90
C PRO A 209 8.93 12.36 23.13
N LYS A 210 9.39 11.93 24.30
CA LYS A 210 8.89 12.45 25.59
C LYS A 210 9.12 13.95 25.66
N VAL A 211 8.20 14.65 26.32
CA VAL A 211 8.40 16.06 26.63
C VAL A 211 9.64 16.19 27.54
N PRO A 212 10.58 17.11 27.28
CA PRO A 212 11.72 17.31 28.17
C PRO A 212 11.27 17.51 29.61
N GLU A 213 11.97 16.88 30.56
CA GLU A 213 11.57 16.87 31.97
C GLU A 213 11.40 18.28 32.56
N LYS A 214 12.17 19.26 32.05
CA LYS A 214 12.05 20.67 32.45
C LYS A 214 10.73 21.30 32.02
N GLU A 215 10.25 21.01 30.81
CA GLU A 215 8.97 21.51 30.30
C GLU A 215 7.80 20.83 31.00
N TYR A 216 7.90 19.51 31.21
CA TYR A 216 6.97 18.75 32.02
C TYR A 216 6.84 19.35 33.43
N GLN A 217 7.96 19.57 34.12
CA GLN A 217 7.95 20.16 35.46
C GLN A 217 7.35 21.58 35.46
N ALA A 218 7.61 22.39 34.43
CA ALA A 218 6.98 23.70 34.30
C ALA A 218 5.45 23.61 34.19
N LEU A 219 4.92 22.62 33.47
CA LEU A 219 3.48 22.36 33.44
C LEU A 219 2.95 21.89 34.82
N VAL A 220 3.66 21.01 35.51
CA VAL A 220 3.30 20.57 36.87
C VAL A 220 3.26 21.76 37.84
N ASP A 221 4.21 22.69 37.73
CA ASP A 221 4.24 23.90 38.56
C ASP A 221 3.04 24.80 38.26
N ILE A 222 2.70 25.02 36.98
CA ILE A 222 1.49 25.76 36.57
C ILE A 222 0.23 25.11 37.13
N TYR A 223 0.12 23.79 37.01
CA TYR A 223 -1.01 23.02 37.54
C TYR A 223 -1.16 23.25 39.05
N ASN A 224 -0.08 23.14 39.82
CA ASN A 224 -0.13 23.32 41.27
C ASN A 224 -0.43 24.77 41.66
N GLN A 225 0.16 25.75 40.99
CA GLN A 225 -0.04 27.18 41.28
C GLN A 225 -1.46 27.66 40.97
N LEU A 226 -2.08 27.12 39.93
CA LEU A 226 -3.43 27.50 39.49
C LEU A 226 -4.52 26.57 40.03
N ASN A 227 -4.23 25.82 41.09
CA ASN A 227 -5.17 24.93 41.77
C ASN A 227 -5.79 23.88 40.82
N GLY A 228 -4.96 23.29 39.97
CA GLY A 228 -5.35 22.38 38.89
C GLY A 228 -6.06 21.10 39.33
N SER A 229 -5.92 20.74 40.61
CA SER A 229 -6.70 19.66 41.23
C SER A 229 -8.21 19.89 41.13
N ASN A 230 -8.63 21.17 41.11
CA ASN A 230 -10.02 21.62 41.03
C ASN A 230 -10.47 22.00 39.61
N TRP A 231 -9.61 21.88 38.59
CA TRP A 231 -10.02 22.14 37.22
C TRP A 231 -11.09 21.15 36.74
N SER A 232 -12.01 21.64 35.92
CA SER A 232 -13.07 20.84 35.32
C SER A 232 -13.37 21.33 33.91
N GLY A 233 -13.34 20.43 32.92
CA GLY A 233 -13.64 20.81 31.54
C GLY A 233 -14.90 20.16 30.97
N SER A 234 -15.30 20.64 29.78
CA SER A 234 -16.43 20.14 29.00
C SER A 234 -16.13 18.85 28.21
N TYR A 235 -17.02 18.41 27.33
CA TYR A 235 -16.94 17.14 26.59
C TYR A 235 -15.56 16.87 25.94
N GLN A 236 -15.02 15.67 26.17
CA GLN A 236 -13.66 15.19 25.78
C GLN A 236 -12.46 15.85 26.50
N TRP A 237 -12.70 16.60 27.57
CA TRP A 237 -11.62 17.11 28.41
C TRP A 237 -10.85 15.97 29.09
N LYS A 238 -9.52 16.07 29.04
CA LYS A 238 -8.57 15.15 29.67
C LYS A 238 -7.88 15.90 30.80
N LYS A 239 -8.19 15.51 32.03
CA LYS A 239 -7.52 16.00 33.23
C LYS A 239 -6.02 15.75 33.10
N TRP A 240 -5.23 16.73 33.52
CA TRP A 240 -3.78 16.58 33.58
C TRP A 240 -3.43 15.52 34.62
N ASP A 241 -2.69 14.50 34.20
CA ASP A 241 -2.13 13.48 35.08
C ASP A 241 -0.66 13.81 35.35
N ILE A 242 -0.40 14.55 36.42
CA ILE A 242 0.93 15.01 36.80
C ILE A 242 1.76 13.94 37.53
N THR A 243 1.32 12.68 37.54
CA THR A 243 2.07 11.60 38.20
C THR A 243 3.23 11.09 37.35
N GLU A 244 3.17 11.28 36.03
CA GLU A 244 4.22 10.88 35.10
C GLU A 244 4.25 11.75 33.83
N ASN A 245 5.43 11.83 33.22
CA ASN A 245 5.64 12.54 31.96
C ASN A 245 5.17 11.69 30.76
N ASN A 246 3.84 11.64 30.57
CA ASN A 246 3.16 10.81 29.56
C ASN A 246 2.48 11.63 28.45
N LEU A 247 2.78 12.92 28.30
CA LEU A 247 2.11 13.81 27.32
C LEU A 247 2.20 13.33 25.86
N HIS A 248 3.29 12.62 25.52
CA HIS A 248 3.50 11.98 24.22
C HIS A 248 2.57 10.77 23.94
N GLU A 249 1.99 10.18 24.98
CA GLU A 249 1.05 9.05 24.90
C GLU A 249 -0.40 9.51 25.12
N ILE A 250 -0.62 10.32 26.17
CA ILE A 250 -1.93 10.83 26.57
C ILE A 250 -1.87 12.36 26.57
N PRO A 251 -2.44 13.03 25.55
CA PRO A 251 -2.41 14.48 25.51
C PRO A 251 -3.24 15.06 26.65
N TRP A 252 -2.67 16.04 27.34
CA TRP A 252 -3.36 16.84 28.34
C TRP A 252 -4.20 17.92 27.64
N SER A 253 -5.43 18.16 28.11
CA SER A 253 -6.26 19.22 27.51
C SER A 253 -5.55 20.57 27.60
N GLY A 254 -5.73 21.43 26.59
CA GLY A 254 -5.14 22.76 26.57
C GLY A 254 -3.63 22.81 26.34
N VAL A 255 -2.92 21.67 26.30
CA VAL A 255 -1.49 21.61 25.97
C VAL A 255 -1.31 21.17 24.53
N THR A 256 -0.56 21.95 23.76
CA THR A 256 -0.10 21.59 22.42
C THR A 256 1.36 21.14 22.52
N VAL A 257 1.65 19.93 22.04
CA VAL A 257 3.02 19.39 21.96
C VAL A 257 3.37 19.16 20.50
N GLU A 258 4.46 19.76 20.04
CA GLU A 258 5.02 19.58 18.70
C GLU A 258 6.45 19.07 18.82
N ASN A 259 6.75 17.94 18.17
CA ASN A 259 8.08 17.29 18.19
C ASN A 259 8.65 17.10 19.61
N GLY A 260 7.78 16.77 20.56
CA GLY A 260 8.16 16.58 21.96
C GLY A 260 8.32 17.88 22.75
N HIS A 261 8.04 19.05 22.19
CA HIS A 261 8.11 20.31 22.94
C HIS A 261 6.74 20.94 23.11
N VAL A 262 6.50 21.56 24.27
CA VAL A 262 5.28 22.30 24.55
C VAL A 262 5.30 23.60 23.74
N THR A 263 4.43 23.72 22.75
CA THR A 263 4.32 24.91 21.87
C THR A 263 3.10 25.77 22.17
N GLY A 264 2.15 25.26 22.93
CA GLY A 264 0.93 25.99 23.27
C GLY A 264 0.36 25.56 24.61
N LEU A 265 -0.18 26.53 25.33
CA LEU A 265 -0.91 26.31 26.57
C LEU A 265 -2.14 27.23 26.60
N SER A 266 -3.34 26.64 26.70
CA SER A 266 -4.61 27.35 26.81
C SER A 266 -5.48 26.73 27.90
N LEU A 267 -5.71 27.51 28.96
CA LEU A 267 -6.56 27.13 30.09
C LEU A 267 -7.99 27.69 29.96
N TYR A 268 -8.37 28.23 28.81
CA TYR A 268 -9.67 28.89 28.60
C TYR A 268 -10.88 27.98 28.88
N TYR A 269 -10.70 26.66 28.82
CA TYR A 269 -11.76 25.66 28.94
C TYR A 269 -11.70 24.86 30.27
N PHE A 270 -11.02 25.39 31.31
CA PHE A 270 -10.71 24.71 32.58
C PHE A 270 -11.39 25.33 33.81
#